data_AF-A0A952TZG6-F1
#
_entry.id   AF-A0A952TZG6-F1
#
_cell.length_a   1.000
_cell.length_b   1.000
_cell.length_c   1.000
_cell.angle_alpha   90.00
_cell.angle_beta   90.00
_cell.angle_gamma   90.00
#
_symmetry.space_group_name_H-M   'P 1'
#
loop_
_entity.id
_entity.type
_entity.pdbx_description
1 polymer ?
#
loop_
_entity_poly.entity_id
_entity_poly.type
_entity_poly.pdbx_seq_one_letter_code
_entity_poly.pdbx_strand_id
1 'polypeptide(L)' 'MNTSLKTLVKGTNAEFVCYRDGDLWYRVTGTSINFEFPIPISDTGTGIFSASLKAITLMRWIRKHLDRIENYE' A
#
# COMPACT_ATOMS: atom_id res chain seq x y z
N MET A 1 -4.48 -7.09 15.66
CA MET A 1 -5.75 -6.65 15.00
C MET A 1 -5.85 -7.38 13.67
N ASN A 2 -6.96 -8.07 13.38
CA ASN A 2 -7.06 -8.86 12.14
C ASN A 2 -7.45 -7.93 10.97
N THR A 3 -6.44 -7.27 10.38
CA THR A 3 -6.62 -6.32 9.27
C THR A 3 -6.84 -7.10 7.98
N SER A 4 -8.11 -7.33 7.61
CA SER A 4 -8.41 -8.03 6.37
C SER A 4 -8.00 -7.21 5.14
N LEU A 5 -7.13 -7.79 4.29
CA LEU A 5 -6.74 -7.23 3.00
C LEU A 5 -7.94 -6.71 2.19
N LYS A 6 -9.07 -7.43 2.24
CA LYS A 6 -10.31 -7.06 1.54
C LYS A 6 -10.85 -5.71 2.02
N THR A 7 -10.77 -5.42 3.31
CA THR A 7 -11.19 -4.13 3.89
C THR A 7 -10.29 -2.98 3.44
N LEU A 8 -8.98 -3.24 3.26
CA LEU A 8 -8.04 -2.22 2.80
C LEU A 8 -8.17 -1.88 1.32
N VAL A 9 -8.66 -2.80 0.48
CA VAL A 9 -8.66 -2.61 -1.00
C VAL A 9 -10.03 -2.36 -1.61
N LYS A 10 -11.12 -2.81 -0.98
CA LYS A 10 -12.45 -2.77 -1.59
C LYS A 10 -13.05 -1.37 -1.48
N GLY A 11 -13.10 -0.65 -2.60
CA GLY A 11 -13.75 0.67 -2.69
C GLY A 11 -12.92 1.81 -2.08
N THR A 12 -11.67 1.54 -1.72
CA THR A 12 -10.71 2.48 -1.13
C THR A 12 -9.69 2.95 -2.16
N ASN A 13 -9.02 4.05 -1.86
CA ASN A 13 -7.90 4.58 -2.64
C ASN A 13 -6.61 4.48 -1.84
N ALA A 14 -5.49 4.75 -2.50
CA ALA A 14 -4.18 4.89 -1.92
C ALA A 14 -3.58 6.21 -2.39
N GLU A 15 -3.13 7.02 -1.45
CA GLU A 15 -2.56 8.34 -1.70
C GLU A 15 -1.07 8.35 -1.41
N PHE A 16 -0.31 8.98 -2.29
CA PHE A 16 1.12 9.15 -2.15
C PHE A 16 1.41 10.01 -0.91
N VAL A 17 2.29 9.51 -0.04
CA VAL A 17 2.72 10.19 1.17
C VAL A 17 4.08 10.83 0.95
N CYS A 18 5.08 10.01 0.60
CA CYS A 18 6.44 10.47 0.37
C CYS A 18 7.26 9.43 -0.40
N TYR A 19 8.43 9.86 -0.87
CA TYR A 19 9.50 8.98 -1.30
C TYR A 19 10.56 8.95 -0.21
N ARG A 20 10.98 7.75 0.19
CA ARG A 20 12.03 7.58 1.22
C ARG A 20 12.78 6.28 0.97
N ASP A 21 14.11 6.39 0.90
CA ASP A 21 15.02 5.24 0.88
C ASP A 21 14.72 4.20 -0.23
N GLY A 22 14.44 4.68 -1.45
CA GLY A 22 14.12 3.80 -2.58
C GLY A 22 12.67 3.31 -2.62
N ASP A 23 11.84 3.66 -1.64
CA ASP A 23 10.44 3.27 -1.57
C ASP A 23 9.50 4.47 -1.81
N LEU A 24 8.46 4.22 -2.60
CA LEU A 24 7.28 5.09 -2.69
C LEU A 24 6.30 4.67 -1.60
N TRP A 25 6.00 5.58 -0.68
CA TRP A 25 5.07 5.32 0.42
C TRP A 25 3.67 5.79 0.05
N TYR A 26 2.70 4.89 0.21
CA TYR A 26 1.29 5.14 -0.01
C TYR A 26 0.49 4.85 1.26
N ARG A 27 -0.57 5.64 1.48
CA ARG A 27 -1.53 5.44 2.55
C ARG A 27 -2.90 5.11 2.00
N VAL A 28 -3.53 4.07 2.53
CA VAL A 28 -4.91 3.72 2.15
C VAL A 28 -5.87 4.79 2.71
N THR A 29 -6.74 5.31 1.84
CA THR A 29 -7.80 6.27 2.18
C THR A 29 -9.18 5.71 1.85
N GLY A 30 -10.22 6.21 2.53
CA GLY A 30 -11.60 5.67 2.43
C GLY A 30 -11.91 4.52 3.40
N THR A 31 -11.04 4.31 4.39
CA THR A 31 -11.25 3.39 5.52
C THR A 31 -10.85 4.09 6.82
N SER A 32 -11.33 3.61 7.97
CA SER A 32 -10.90 4.11 9.29
C SER A 32 -9.52 3.61 9.72
N ILE A 33 -8.96 2.64 8.98
CA ILE A 33 -7.66 2.04 9.27
C ILE A 33 -6.56 2.91 8.67
N ASN A 34 -5.66 3.44 9.51
CA ASN A 34 -4.46 4.12 9.03
C ASN A 34 -3.42 3.07 8.62
N PHE A 35 -3.40 2.71 7.33
CA PHE A 35 -2.48 1.72 6.78
C PHE A 35 -1.59 2.35 5.72
N GLU A 36 -0.29 2.34 5.98
CA GLU A 36 0.74 2.79 5.04
C GLU A 36 1.56 1.59 4.58
N PHE A 37 2.02 1.62 3.34
CA PHE A 37 2.84 0.55 2.78
C PHE A 37 3.85 1.10 1.78
N PRO A 38 5.06 0.51 1.73
CA PRO A 38 6.09 0.87 0.78
C PRO A 38 5.94 0.11 -0.55
N ILE A 39 6.33 0.79 -1.64
CA ILE A 39 6.50 0.21 -2.97
C ILE A 39 7.95 0.48 -3.40
N PRO A 40 8.82 -0.55 -3.45
CA PRO A 40 10.20 -0.38 -3.89
C PRO A 40 10.25 -0.02 -5.37
N ILE A 41 10.92 1.07 -5.73
CA ILE A 41 11.07 1.48 -7.14
C ILE A 41 11.86 0.43 -7.96
N SER A 42 12.66 -0.41 -7.31
CA SER A 42 13.33 -1.55 -7.94
C SER A 42 12.35 -2.62 -8.45
N ASP A 43 11.12 -2.65 -7.92
CA ASP A 43 10.05 -3.60 -8.24
C ASP A 43 8.92 -2.95 -9.10
N THR A 44 9.15 -1.74 -9.64
CA THR A 44 8.15 -1.01 -10.44
C THR A 44 8.38 -1.03 -11.94
N GLY A 45 9.60 -1.30 -12.41
CA GLY A 45 9.93 -1.25 -13.85
C GLY A 45 9.61 0.12 -14.47
N THR A 46 8.80 0.13 -15.54
CA THR A 46 8.32 1.35 -16.22
C THR A 46 6.95 1.84 -15.73
N GLY A 47 6.46 1.33 -14.60
CA GLY A 47 5.15 1.69 -14.04
C GLY A 47 5.03 3.16 -13.69
N ILE A 48 3.85 3.74 -13.94
CA ILE A 48 3.52 5.12 -13.58
C ILE A 48 2.69 5.12 -12.31
N PHE A 49 3.15 5.86 -11.30
CA PHE A 49 2.53 5.95 -9.99
C PHE A 49 1.98 7.35 -9.76
N SER A 50 0.66 7.49 -9.95
CA SER A 50 -0.05 8.75 -9.71
C SER A 50 -0.22 9.03 -8.22
N ALA A 51 -0.34 10.30 -7.84
CA ALA A 51 -0.54 10.72 -6.45
C ALA A 51 -1.75 10.06 -5.76
N SER A 52 -2.77 9.64 -6.51
CA SER A 52 -3.88 8.83 -6.03
C SER A 52 -4.19 7.70 -7.00
N LEU A 53 -4.37 6.49 -6.48
CA LEU A 53 -4.68 5.27 -7.22
C LEU A 53 -5.72 4.46 -6.44
N LYS A 54 -6.46 3.58 -7.11
CA LYS A 54 -7.32 2.62 -6.40
C LYS A 54 -6.45 1.67 -5.58
N ALA A 55 -6.77 1.45 -4.30
CA ALA A 55 -5.96 0.58 -3.43
C ALA A 55 -5.86 -0.85 -3.98
N ILE A 56 -6.89 -1.32 -4.69
CA ILE A 56 -6.88 -2.63 -5.36
C ILE A 56 -5.78 -2.79 -6.41
N THR A 57 -5.36 -1.71 -7.08
CA THR A 57 -4.26 -1.75 -8.05
C THR A 57 -2.92 -2.01 -7.37
N LEU A 58 -2.81 -1.64 -6.08
CA LEU A 58 -1.61 -1.78 -5.27
C LEU A 58 -1.67 -3.00 -4.33
N MET A 59 -2.66 -3.87 -4.50
CA MET A 59 -2.95 -5.02 -3.64
C MET A 59 -1.73 -5.93 -3.42
N ARG A 60 -0.89 -6.11 -4.45
CA ARG A 60 0.35 -6.90 -4.36
C ARG A 60 1.25 -6.42 -3.21
N TRP A 61 1.49 -5.12 -3.13
CA TRP A 61 2.37 -4.53 -2.13
C TRP A 61 1.69 -4.38 -0.77
N ILE A 62 0.39 -4.07 -0.75
CA ILE A 62 -0.43 -4.07 0.47
C ILE A 62 -0.37 -5.45 1.14
N ARG A 63 -0.59 -6.52 0.38
CA ARG A 63 -0.51 -7.90 0.88
C ARG A 63 0.89 -8.23 1.38
N LYS A 64 1.92 -7.96 0.57
CA LYS A 64 3.32 -8.23 0.96
C LYS A 64 3.70 -7.51 2.26
N HIS A 65 3.19 -6.29 2.47
CA HIS A 65 3.45 -5.53 3.69
C HIS A 65 2.68 -6.07 4.89
N LEU A 66 1.41 -6.47 4.71
CA LEU A 66 0.64 -7.17 5.76
C LEU A 66 1.33 -8.46 6.20
N ASP A 67 1.70 -9.31 5.23
CA ASP A 67 2.41 -10.56 5.50
C ASP A 67 3.74 -10.27 6.24
N ARG A 68 4.44 -9.18 5.89
CA ARG A 68 5.64 -8.76 6.62
C ARG A 68 5.30 -8.40 8.06
N ILE A 69 4.32 -7.55 8.31
CA ILE A 69 3.96 -7.11 9.67
C ILE A 69 3.56 -8.32 10.53
N GLU A 70 2.75 -9.25 10.02
CA GLU A 70 2.33 -10.45 10.75
C GLU A 70 3.48 -11.40 11.11
N ASN A 71 4.54 -11.46 10.30
CA ASN A 71 5.71 -12.32 10.58
C ASN A 71 6.76 -11.67 11.50
N TYR A 72 6.61 -10.39 11.87
CA TYR A 72 7.47 -9.70 12.84
C TYR A 72 6.79 -9.54 14.22
N GLU A 73 5.57 -10.06 14.40
CA GLU A 73 4.94 -10.35 15.70
C GLU A 73 5.22 -11.81 16.11
#